data_AF-A0A520HVR8-F1
#
_entry.id   AF-A0A520HVR8-F1
#
_cell.length_a   1.000
_cell.length_b   1.000
_cell.length_c   1.000
_cell.angle_alpha   90.00
_cell.angle_beta   90.00
_cell.angle_gamma   90.00
#
_symmetry.space_group_name_H-M   'P 1'
#
loop_
_entity.id
_entity.type
_entity.pdbx_description
1 polymer ?
#
loop_
_entity_poly.entity_id
_entity_poly.type
_entity_poly.pdbx_seq_one_letter_code
_entity_poly.pdbx_strand_id
1 'polypeptide(L)'
;MIVRSLLQVAGFALVYTLVLGATFPFLIYFGKAKPWQKIAEFFMSFPIDNEKVGVFSLPGVVALFFLNGLLWGACLLGLFRSINQLLSLLKNG
;
A
#
# COMPACT_ATOMS: atom_id res chain seq x y z
N MET A 1 5.22 -11.02 21.82
CA MET A 1 4.25 -9.98 21.36
C MET A 1 4.69 -9.24 20.11
N ILE A 2 5.97 -8.83 19.99
CA ILE A 2 6.48 -8.09 18.83
C ILE A 2 6.37 -8.91 17.53
N VAL A 3 6.80 -10.17 17.54
CA VAL A 3 6.72 -11.06 16.36
C VAL A 3 5.30 -11.18 15.79
N ARG A 4 4.28 -11.34 16.65
CA ARG A 4 2.87 -11.37 16.25
C ARG A 4 2.43 -10.06 15.56
N SER A 5 2.92 -8.93 16.05
CA SER A 5 2.61 -7.61 15.50
C SER A 5 3.24 -7.44 14.12
N LEU A 6 4.51 -7.84 13.97
CA LEU A 6 5.22 -7.81 12.70
C LEU A 6 4.54 -8.74 11.68
N LEU A 7 4.10 -9.93 12.09
CA LEU A 7 3.38 -10.87 11.22
C LEU A 7 2.02 -10.31 10.76
N GLN A 8 1.29 -9.61 11.64
CA GLN A 8 0.03 -8.96 11.28
C GLN A 8 0.23 -7.83 10.26
N VAL A 9 1.26 -7.00 10.44
CA VAL A 9 1.59 -5.91 9.52
C VAL A 9 2.07 -6.46 8.18
N ALA A 10 2.97 -7.45 8.19
CA ALA A 10 3.45 -8.10 6.98
C ALA A 10 2.33 -8.85 6.23
N GLY A 11 1.46 -9.55 6.95
CA GLY A 11 0.29 -10.22 6.38
C GLY A 11 -0.69 -9.25 5.74
N PHE A 12 -0.98 -8.13 6.42
CA PHE A 12 -1.78 -7.06 5.84
C PHE A 12 -1.13 -6.48 4.58
N ALA A 13 0.18 -6.21 4.62
CA ALA A 13 0.91 -5.67 3.47
C ALA A 13 0.86 -6.61 2.26
N LEU A 14 1.01 -7.92 2.47
CA LEU A 14 0.87 -8.92 1.41
C LEU A 14 -0.53 -8.91 0.80
N VAL A 15 -1.58 -8.93 1.63
CA VAL A 15 -2.98 -8.89 1.15
C VAL A 15 -3.25 -7.59 0.39
N TYR A 16 -2.79 -6.46 0.93
CA TYR A 16 -2.91 -5.15 0.29
C TYR A 16 -2.24 -5.11 -1.08
N THR A 17 -1.02 -5.63 -1.18
CA THR A 17 -0.29 -5.75 -2.45
C THR A 17 -1.00 -6.64 -3.45
N LEU A 18 -1.57 -7.76 -3.01
CA LEU A 18 -2.32 -8.66 -3.89
C LEU A 18 -3.58 -7.98 -4.42
N VAL A 19 -4.34 -7.30 -3.55
CA VAL A 19 -5.57 -6.61 -3.94
C VAL A 19 -5.25 -5.46 -4.90
N LEU A 20 -4.27 -4.62 -4.59
CA LEU A 20 -3.86 -3.55 -5.49
C LEU A 20 -3.25 -4.09 -6.77
N GLY A 21 -2.36 -5.07 -6.70
CA GLY A 21 -1.77 -5.70 -7.89
C GLY A 21 -2.83 -6.26 -8.84
N ALA A 22 -3.85 -6.94 -8.30
CA ALA A 22 -4.95 -7.49 -9.08
C ALA A 22 -5.90 -6.40 -9.64
N THR A 23 -6.11 -5.31 -8.90
CA THR A 23 -7.03 -4.23 -9.30
C THR A 23 -6.34 -3.12 -10.12
N PHE A 24 -5.01 -3.04 -10.10
CA PHE A 24 -4.22 -1.99 -10.74
C PHE A 24 -4.44 -1.91 -12.26
N PRO A 25 -4.48 -3.02 -13.03
CA PRO A 25 -4.83 -2.96 -14.44
C PRO A 25 -6.20 -2.33 -14.65
N PHE A 26 -7.20 -2.71 -13.84
CA PHE A 26 -8.55 -2.15 -13.97
C PHE A 26 -8.62 -0.66 -13.62
N LEU A 27 -7.84 -0.21 -12.64
CA LEU A 27 -7.74 1.21 -12.27
C LEU A 27 -7.10 2.07 -13.38
N ILE A 28 -6.18 1.50 -14.15
CA ILE A 28 -5.53 2.19 -15.28
C ILE A 28 -6.44 2.20 -16.51
N TYR A 29 -7.03 1.06 -16.87
CA TYR A 29 -7.77 0.92 -18.13
C TYR A 29 -9.23 1.41 -18.08
N PHE A 30 -9.89 1.38 -16.91
CA PHE A 30 -11.32 1.72 -16.79
C PHE A 30 -11.59 3.00 -16.00
N GLY A 31 -10.56 3.69 -15.51
CA GLY A 31 -10.68 4.95 -14.77
C GLY A 31 -10.59 6.19 -15.67
N LYS A 32 -11.36 7.24 -15.36
CA LYS A 32 -11.06 8.60 -15.87
C LYS A 32 -9.62 8.95 -15.49
N ALA A 33 -8.85 9.48 -16.45
CA ALA A 33 -7.46 9.82 -16.23
C ALA A 33 -7.32 10.75 -15.00
N LYS A 34 -6.58 10.30 -13.98
CA LYS A 34 -6.45 11.00 -12.71
C LYS A 34 -5.17 11.85 -12.68
N PRO A 35 -5.15 12.99 -11.97
CA PRO A 35 -4.01 13.92 -11.98
C PRO A 35 -2.68 13.28 -11.58
N TRP A 36 -2.72 12.29 -10.69
CA TRP A 36 -1.55 11.53 -10.26
C TRP A 36 -0.99 10.57 -11.31
N GLN A 37 -1.75 10.22 -12.35
CA GLN A 37 -1.23 9.41 -13.46
C GLN A 37 -0.19 10.20 -14.26
N LYS A 38 -0.37 11.52 -14.44
CA LYS A 38 0.66 12.40 -15.04
C LYS A 38 1.91 12.55 -14.18
N ILE A 39 1.73 12.55 -12.86
CA ILE A 39 2.86 12.57 -11.92
C ILE A 39 3.62 11.24 -11.99
N ALA A 40 2.89 10.11 -12.04
CA ALA A 40 3.49 8.80 -12.28
C ALA A 40 4.22 8.74 -13.63
N GLU A 41 3.65 9.28 -14.71
CA GLU A 41 4.29 9.43 -16.02
C GLU A 41 5.55 10.30 -15.97
N PHE A 42 5.53 11.40 -15.21
CA PHE A 42 6.70 12.25 -15.01
C PHE A 42 7.82 11.51 -14.24
N PHE A 43 7.49 10.79 -13.16
CA PHE A 43 8.46 9.92 -12.49
C PHE A 43 8.95 8.76 -13.36
N MET A 44 8.14 8.30 -14.33
CA MET A 44 8.55 7.32 -15.37
C MET A 44 9.47 7.91 -16.45
N SER A 45 9.57 9.23 -16.58
CA SER A 45 10.43 9.91 -17.56
C SER A 45 11.85 10.21 -17.08
N PHE A 46 12.19 9.89 -15.82
CA PHE A 46 13.58 9.93 -15.36
C PHE A 46 14.39 8.83 -16.06
N PRO A 47 15.61 9.14 -16.56
CA PRO A 47 16.33 8.27 -17.47
C PRO A 47 16.97 7.10 -16.72
N ILE A 48 16.18 6.08 -16.44
CA ILE A 48 16.66 4.71 -16.20
C ILE A 48 16.45 4.01 -17.55
N ASP A 49 17.56 3.67 -18.21
CA ASP A 49 17.68 2.94 -19.48
C ASP A 49 16.35 2.50 -20.12
N ASN A 50 15.91 3.32 -21.08
CA ASN A 50 14.63 3.26 -21.77
C ASN A 50 14.69 2.34 -23.00
N GLU A 51 14.48 1.05 -22.83
CA GLU A 51 13.95 0.24 -23.94
C GLU A 51 12.41 0.17 -23.93
N LYS A 52 11.72 0.55 -22.84
CA LYS A 52 10.26 0.71 -22.80
C LYS A 52 9.82 1.84 -21.85
N VAL A 53 9.72 3.04 -22.41
CA VAL A 53 9.09 4.20 -21.76
C VAL A 53 7.69 3.79 -21.28
N GLY A 54 7.43 3.86 -19.97
CA GLY A 54 6.10 3.65 -19.39
C GLY A 54 5.84 2.28 -18.74
N VAL A 55 6.82 1.37 -18.70
CA VAL A 55 6.69 0.14 -17.92
C VAL A 55 7.45 0.33 -16.62
N PHE A 56 6.77 0.79 -15.56
CA PHE A 56 7.27 0.49 -14.22
C PHE A 56 7.56 -1.01 -14.22
N SER A 57 8.80 -1.40 -13.89
CA SER A 57 9.10 -2.83 -13.77
C SER A 57 8.06 -3.40 -12.81
N LEU A 58 7.39 -4.47 -13.21
CA LEU A 58 6.36 -5.12 -12.39
C LEU A 58 6.86 -5.36 -10.93
N PRO A 59 8.15 -5.67 -10.69
CA PRO A 59 8.74 -5.66 -9.35
C PRO A 59 8.70 -4.31 -8.62
N GLY A 60 8.95 -3.18 -9.29
CA GLY A 60 8.94 -1.85 -8.68
C GLY A 60 7.55 -1.41 -8.23
N VAL A 61 6.50 -1.68 -9.02
CA VAL A 61 5.11 -1.41 -8.61
C VAL A 61 4.71 -2.26 -7.41
N VAL A 62 5.05 -3.56 -7.44
CA VAL A 62 4.77 -4.50 -6.36
C VAL A 62 5.48 -4.08 -5.08
N ALA A 63 6.73 -3.61 -5.16
CA ALA A 63 7.47 -3.09 -4.03
C ALA A 63 6.80 -1.83 -3.43
N LEU A 64 6.33 -0.90 -4.26
CA LEU A 64 5.61 0.29 -3.80
C LEU A 64 4.30 -0.07 -3.10
N PHE A 65 3.53 -1.01 -3.65
CA PHE A 65 2.29 -1.49 -3.01
C PHE A 65 2.58 -2.16 -1.68
N PHE A 66 3.64 -2.96 -1.60
CA PHE A 66 4.04 -3.62 -0.38
C PHE A 66 4.48 -2.65 0.71
N LEU A 67 5.31 -1.67 0.38
CA LEU A 67 5.72 -0.61 1.31
C LEU A 67 4.53 0.20 1.81
N ASN A 68 3.61 0.56 0.91
CA ASN A 68 2.37 1.26 1.27
C ASN A 68 1.48 0.38 2.18
N GLY A 69 1.38 -0.92 1.87
CA GLY A 69 0.70 -1.90 2.71
C GLY A 69 1.29 -2.00 4.12
N LEU A 70 2.62 -1.97 4.26
CA LEU A 70 3.28 -1.98 5.57
C LEU A 70 2.93 -0.75 6.41
N LEU A 71 2.91 0.44 5.79
CA LEU A 71 2.54 1.69 6.46
C LEU A 71 1.09 1.65 6.97
N TRP A 72 0.15 1.24 6.10
CA TRP A 72 -1.26 1.11 6.48
C TRP A 72 -1.49 0.02 7.52
N GLY A 73 -0.79 -1.12 7.41
CA GLY A 73 -0.87 -2.20 8.38
C GLY A 73 -0.41 -1.76 9.77
N ALA A 74 0.69 -1.01 9.85
CA ALA A 74 1.18 -0.45 11.11
C ALA A 74 0.19 0.57 11.69
N CYS A 75 -0.36 1.45 10.86
CA CYS A 75 -1.33 2.46 11.27
C CYS A 75 -2.63 1.83 11.82
N LEU A 76 -3.20 0.86 11.10
CA LEU A 76 -4.40 0.14 11.53
C LEU A 76 -4.18 -0.62 12.84
N LEU A 77 -3.05 -1.31 12.97
CA LEU A 77 -2.71 -2.02 14.21
C LEU A 77 -2.60 -1.06 15.41
N GLY A 78 -2.00 0.12 15.20
CA GLY A 78 -1.95 1.19 16.20
C GLY A 78 -3.35 1.67 16.59
N LEU A 79 -4.19 1.96 15.60
CA LEU A 79 -5.56 2.45 15.81
C LEU A 79 -6.42 1.44 16.58
N PHE A 80 -6.38 0.15 16.22
CA PHE A 80 -7.11 -0.90 16.94
C PHE A 80 -6.65 -1.04 18.39
N ARG A 81 -5.35 -0.89 18.67
CA ARG A 81 -4.84 -0.90 20.05
C ARG A 81 -5.38 0.27 20.86
N SER A 82 -5.33 1.47 20.29
CA SER A 82 -5.84 2.67 20.96
C SER A 82 -7.34 2.61 21.22
N ILE A 83 -8.13 2.09 20.27
CA ILE A 83 -9.58 1.91 20.45
C ILE A 83 -9.86 0.88 21.55
N ASN A 84 -9.17 -0.26 21.56
CA ASN A 84 -9.37 -1.27 22.60
C ASN A 84 -9.01 -0.72 24.00
N GLN A 85 -7.96 0.10 24.09
CA GLN A 85 -7.60 0.76 25.34
C GLN A 85 -8.69 1.75 25.77
N LEU A 86 -9.21 2.57 24.87
CA LEU A 86 -10.31 3.49 25.15
C LEU A 86 -11.56 2.76 25.63
N LEU A 87 -11.96 1.68 24.96
CA LEU A 87 -13.10 0.85 25.34
C LEU A 87 -12.92 0.23 26.73
N SER A 88 -11.70 -0.17 27.08
CA SER A 88 -11.41 -0.72 28.41
C SER A 88 -11.54 0.34 29.52
N LEU A 89 -11.15 1.59 29.24
CA LEU A 89 -11.31 2.70 30.18
C LEU A 89 -12.78 3.05 30.37
N LEU A 90 -13.57 3.12 29.30
CA LEU A 90 -15.00 3.40 29.34
C LEU A 90 -15.82 2.31 30.06
N LYS A 91 -15.34 1.07 30.08
CA LYS A 91 -16.02 -0.03 30.77
C LYS A 91 -15.73 -0.07 32.27
N ASN A 92 -14.60 0.52 32.69
CA ASN A 92 -14.09 0.43 34.06
C ASN A 92 -14.24 1.73 34.87
N GLY A 93 -14.73 2.81 34.26
CA GLY A 93 -15.04 4.09 34.91
C GLY A 93 -16.53 4.35 34.91
#